data_AF-A0A969DP46-F1
#
_entry.id   AF-A0A969DP46-F1
#
_cell.length_a   1.000
_cell.length_b   1.000
_cell.length_c   1.000
_cell.angle_alpha   90.00
_cell.angle_beta   90.00
_cell.angle_gamma   90.00
#
_symmetry.space_group_name_H-M   'P 1'
#
loop_
_entity.id
_entity.type
_entity.pdbx_description
1 polymer ?
#
loop_
_entity_poly.entity_id
_entity_poly.type
_entity_poly.pdbx_seq_one_letter_code
_entity_poly.pdbx_strand_id
1 'polypeptide(L)'
;MGAYSQASTFTHTMSQQDYQRSHLQQVQGYQPSAALPYRDDIIKLNSNENPYPPSPKVIEVLKNIHPDYLRRYQDPEGTAFKERVAQLHGITPPGFALEMEPITC
;
A
#
# COMPACT_ATOMS: atom_id res chain seq x y z
N MET A 1 -34.91 58.41 -9.00
CA MET A 1 -34.97 56.95 -9.21
C MET A 1 -33.55 56.46 -9.48
N GLY A 2 -33.04 55.53 -8.68
CA GLY A 2 -31.71 54.96 -8.87
C GLY A 2 -31.22 54.31 -7.58
N ALA A 3 -31.85 53.20 -7.18
CA ALA A 3 -31.37 52.40 -6.07
C ALA A 3 -30.16 51.58 -6.53
N TYR A 4 -29.01 51.81 -5.91
CA TYR A 4 -27.82 50.99 -6.10
C TYR A 4 -28.11 49.58 -5.57
N SER A 5 -28.07 48.60 -6.47
CA SER A 5 -28.22 47.18 -6.18
C SER A 5 -27.01 46.69 -5.40
N GLN A 6 -27.24 46.11 -4.23
CA GLN A 6 -26.22 45.50 -3.39
C GLN A 6 -25.62 44.28 -4.11
N ALA A 7 -24.34 44.34 -4.47
CA ALA A 7 -23.61 43.18 -4.96
C ALA A 7 -23.40 42.20 -3.79
N SER A 8 -24.23 41.15 -3.73
CA SER A 8 -24.06 40.06 -2.76
C SER A 8 -22.84 39.23 -3.14
N THR A 9 -21.73 39.43 -2.44
CA THR A 9 -20.54 38.59 -2.58
C THR A 9 -20.84 37.25 -1.90
N PHE A 10 -21.16 36.22 -2.68
CA PHE A 10 -21.29 34.86 -2.17
C PHE A 10 -19.87 34.30 -1.92
N THR A 11 -19.42 34.31 -0.67
CA THR A 11 -18.29 33.45 -0.26
C THR A 11 -18.79 32.01 -0.21
N HIS A 12 -18.61 31.27 -1.31
CA HIS A 12 -18.77 29.82 -1.27
C HIS A 12 -17.60 29.25 -0.47
N THR A 13 -17.85 28.86 0.78
CA THR A 13 -16.88 28.15 1.59
C THR A 13 -16.73 26.74 1.02
N MET A 14 -15.67 26.52 0.24
CA MET A 14 -15.38 25.18 -0.29
C MET A 14 -15.11 24.22 0.87
N SER A 15 -15.83 23.10 0.85
CA SER A 15 -15.62 21.96 1.73
C SER A 15 -14.53 21.06 1.17
N GLN A 16 -13.95 20.19 2.02
CA GLN A 16 -12.95 19.21 1.59
C GLN A 16 -13.48 18.28 0.47
N GLN A 17 -14.80 18.07 0.40
CA GLN A 17 -15.45 17.21 -0.58
C GLN A 17 -15.47 17.84 -1.98
N ASP A 18 -15.41 19.17 -2.08
CA ASP A 18 -15.42 19.89 -3.36
C ASP A 18 -14.12 19.71 -4.15
N TYR A 19 -13.05 19.25 -3.48
CA TYR A 19 -11.77 18.90 -4.09
C TYR A 19 -11.67 17.43 -4.51
N GLN A 20 -12.68 16.61 -4.20
CA GLN A 20 -12.69 15.20 -4.54
C GLN A 20 -13.32 14.97 -5.91
N ARG A 21 -12.76 14.02 -6.68
CA ARG A 21 -13.40 13.56 -7.92
C ARG A 21 -14.74 12.93 -7.55
N SER A 22 -15.82 13.29 -8.25
CA SER A 22 -17.18 12.84 -7.95
C SER A 22 -17.34 11.32 -7.87
N HIS A 23 -16.59 10.56 -8.67
CA HIS A 23 -16.63 9.08 -8.61
C HIS A 23 -16.05 8.52 -7.30
N LEU A 24 -15.11 9.22 -6.64
CA LEU A 24 -14.57 8.79 -5.34
C LEU A 24 -15.57 9.00 -4.21
N GLN A 25 -16.56 9.88 -4.38
CA GLN A 25 -17.64 10.06 -3.41
C GLN A 25 -18.62 8.87 -3.41
N GLN A 26 -18.61 8.07 -4.48
CA GLN A 26 -19.53 6.94 -4.69
C GLN A 26 -18.87 5.58 -4.46
N VAL A 27 -17.52 5.50 -4.48
CA VAL A 27 -16.81 4.24 -4.28
C VAL A 27 -16.82 3.86 -2.81
N GLN A 28 -17.29 2.64 -2.50
CA GLN A 28 -17.06 2.07 -1.18
C GLN A 28 -15.61 1.60 -1.09
N GLY A 29 -14.88 2.06 -0.08
CA GLY A 29 -13.53 1.58 0.18
C GLY A 29 -13.52 0.07 0.45
N TYR A 30 -12.39 -0.56 0.16
CA TYR A 30 -12.14 -1.96 0.51
C TYR A 30 -12.49 -2.23 1.98
N GLN A 31 -13.24 -3.31 2.23
CA GLN A 31 -13.67 -3.70 3.57
C GLN A 31 -12.83 -4.90 4.03
N PRO A 32 -11.76 -4.68 4.81
CA PRO A 32 -10.99 -5.79 5.38
C PRO A 32 -11.85 -6.60 6.33
N SER A 33 -11.50 -7.88 6.50
CA SER A 33 -12.10 -8.69 7.56
C SER A 33 -11.86 -8.05 8.93
N ALA A 34 -12.77 -8.31 9.88
CA ALA A 34 -12.74 -7.68 11.18
C ALA A 34 -11.39 -7.92 11.88
N ALA A 35 -10.79 -6.84 12.38
CA ALA A 35 -9.58 -6.93 13.19
C ALA A 35 -9.88 -7.77 14.44
N LEU A 36 -9.09 -8.82 14.65
CA LEU A 36 -9.16 -9.61 15.86
C LEU A 36 -8.39 -8.89 16.98
N PRO A 37 -8.90 -8.93 18.23
CA PRO A 37 -8.14 -8.42 19.36
C PRO A 37 -6.86 -9.24 19.55
N TYR A 38 -5.78 -8.59 19.98
CA TYR A 38 -4.52 -9.29 20.28
C TYR A 38 -4.69 -10.12 21.56
N ARG A 39 -4.93 -11.43 21.42
CA ARG A 39 -5.09 -12.37 22.53
C ARG A 39 -4.49 -13.73 22.16
N ASP A 40 -3.87 -14.37 23.13
CA ASP A 40 -3.19 -15.67 22.94
C ASP A 40 -4.17 -16.85 22.82
N ASP A 41 -5.46 -16.65 23.13
CA ASP A 41 -6.51 -17.67 23.07
C ASP A 41 -7.29 -17.68 21.73
N ILE A 42 -6.81 -16.96 20.71
CA ILE A 42 -7.43 -16.87 19.39
C ILE A 42 -6.60 -17.63 18.35
N ILE A 43 -7.24 -18.54 17.62
CA ILE A 43 -6.67 -19.16 16.42
C ILE A 43 -7.10 -18.33 15.20
N LYS A 44 -6.15 -17.62 14.59
CA LYS A 44 -6.37 -16.75 13.43
C LYS A 44 -6.30 -17.54 12.12
N LEU A 45 -7.40 -17.57 11.37
CA LEU A 45 -7.51 -18.30 10.08
C LEU A 45 -8.11 -17.45 8.94
N ASN A 46 -8.31 -16.14 9.15
CA ASN A 46 -9.13 -15.29 8.27
C ASN A 46 -8.35 -14.45 7.25
N SER A 47 -7.01 -14.46 7.23
CA SER A 47 -6.19 -13.61 6.33
C SER A 47 -5.19 -14.38 5.46
N ASN A 48 -5.33 -15.71 5.35
CA ASN A 48 -4.42 -16.58 4.56
C ASN A 48 -2.93 -16.44 4.91
N GLU A 49 -2.60 -16.01 6.14
CA GLU A 49 -1.23 -15.93 6.63
C GLU A 49 -0.63 -17.33 6.81
N ASN A 50 0.67 -17.47 6.48
CA ASN A 50 1.38 -18.72 6.70
C ASN A 50 1.60 -18.95 8.21
N PRO A 51 1.18 -20.10 8.78
CA PRO A 51 1.37 -20.39 10.21
C PRO A 51 2.83 -20.63 10.60
N TYR A 52 3.70 -20.91 9.63
CA TYR A 52 5.12 -21.17 9.88
C TYR A 52 5.93 -19.87 9.85
N PRO A 53 7.00 -19.78 10.67
CA PRO A 53 7.91 -18.65 10.61
C PRO A 53 8.60 -18.59 9.23
N PRO A 54 9.09 -17.40 8.82
CA PRO A 54 9.90 -17.29 7.62
C PRO A 54 11.19 -18.11 7.75
N SER A 55 11.85 -18.35 6.62
CA SER A 55 13.12 -19.10 6.59
C SER A 55 14.17 -18.49 7.54
N PRO A 56 14.92 -19.31 8.31
CA PRO A 56 16.01 -18.82 9.17
C PRO A 56 17.05 -17.96 8.42
N LYS A 57 17.28 -18.24 7.14
CA LYS A 57 18.17 -17.44 6.27
C LYS A 57 17.65 -16.01 6.07
N VAL A 58 16.34 -15.83 5.98
CA VAL A 58 15.72 -14.49 5.90
C VAL A 58 15.98 -13.73 7.20
N ILE A 59 15.79 -14.39 8.35
CA ILE A 59 16.04 -13.79 9.67
C ILE A 59 17.51 -13.38 9.82
N GLU A 60 18.45 -14.22 9.38
CA GLU A 60 19.89 -13.92 9.41
C GLU A 60 20.23 -12.69 8.56
N VAL A 61 19.72 -12.59 7.34
CA VAL A 61 19.95 -11.42 6.47
C VAL A 61 19.39 -10.15 7.11
N LEU A 62 18.16 -10.19 7.63
CA LEU A 62 17.53 -9.04 8.28
C LEU A 62 18.33 -8.54 9.49
N LYS A 63 18.89 -9.45 10.30
CA LYS A 63 19.73 -9.11 11.46
C LYS A 63 21.05 -8.42 11.08
N ASN A 64 21.54 -8.68 9.86
CA ASN A 64 22.85 -8.21 9.39
C ASN A 64 22.75 -7.07 8.37
N ILE A 65 21.60 -6.40 8.24
CA ILE A 65 21.47 -5.23 7.36
C ILE A 65 22.37 -4.10 7.89
N HIS A 66 23.30 -3.64 7.06
CA HIS A 66 24.16 -2.52 7.41
C HIS A 66 23.34 -1.22 7.48
N PRO A 67 23.42 -0.42 8.57
CA PRO A 67 22.59 0.77 8.75
C PRO A 67 22.69 1.79 7.61
N ASP A 68 23.86 1.90 6.97
CA ASP A 68 24.06 2.80 5.83
C ASP A 68 23.18 2.47 4.62
N TYR A 69 22.64 1.25 4.51
CA TYR A 69 21.68 0.91 3.45
C TYR A 69 20.31 1.54 3.69
N LEU A 70 19.92 1.79 4.94
CA LEU A 70 18.60 2.35 5.28
C LEU A 70 18.46 3.83 4.92
N ARG A 71 19.59 4.56 4.78
CA ARG A 71 19.59 5.96 4.32
C ARG A 71 19.69 6.12 2.80
N ARG A 72 19.79 5.01 2.06
CA ARG A 72 19.87 5.01 0.59
C ARG A 72 18.51 4.58 0.03
N TYR A 73 18.18 5.09 -1.16
CA TYR A 73 17.11 4.48 -1.94
C TYR A 73 17.51 3.05 -2.31
N GLN A 74 16.53 2.17 -2.31
CA GLN A 74 16.67 0.80 -2.78
C GLN A 74 16.88 0.80 -4.30
N ASP A 75 17.36 -0.31 -4.86
CA ASP A 75 17.36 -0.49 -6.31
C ASP A 75 15.92 -0.41 -6.83
N PRO A 76 15.55 0.61 -7.63
CA PRO A 76 14.17 0.80 -8.08
C PRO A 76 13.67 -0.35 -8.95
N GLU A 77 14.58 -1.08 -9.59
CA GLU A 77 14.24 -2.19 -10.46
C GLU A 77 14.18 -3.53 -9.70
N GLY A 78 14.71 -3.61 -8.49
CA GLY A 78 14.85 -4.87 -7.75
C GLY A 78 15.62 -5.94 -8.54
N THR A 79 16.66 -5.53 -9.28
CA THR A 79 17.36 -6.31 -10.32
C THR A 79 17.78 -7.68 -9.83
N ALA A 80 18.49 -7.74 -8.70
CA ALA A 80 18.98 -8.99 -8.12
C ALA A 80 17.83 -9.96 -7.73
N PHE A 81 16.68 -9.43 -7.29
CA PHE A 81 15.51 -10.26 -7.00
C PHE A 81 14.89 -10.79 -8.29
N LYS A 82 14.72 -9.93 -9.31
CA LYS A 82 14.20 -10.35 -10.63
C LYS A 82 15.07 -11.44 -11.24
N GLU A 83 16.39 -11.30 -11.22
CA GLU A 83 17.29 -12.34 -11.73
C GLU A 83 17.11 -13.67 -11.00
N ARG A 84 16.97 -13.65 -9.67
CA ARG A 84 16.79 -14.87 -8.89
C ARG A 84 15.45 -15.56 -9.16
N VAL A 85 14.37 -14.78 -9.26
CA VAL A 85 13.02 -15.29 -9.59
C VAL A 85 12.98 -15.82 -11.02
N ALA A 86 13.59 -15.11 -11.98
CA ALA A 86 13.72 -15.53 -13.36
C ALA A 86 14.39 -16.92 -13.46
N GLN A 87 15.50 -17.12 -12.76
CA GLN A 87 16.19 -18.41 -12.70
C GLN A 87 15.34 -19.50 -12.05
N LEU A 88 14.63 -19.17 -10.95
CA LEU A 88 13.81 -20.13 -10.22
C LEU A 88 12.63 -20.65 -11.06
N HIS A 89 12.03 -19.77 -11.87
CA HIS A 89 10.84 -20.07 -12.67
C HIS A 89 11.13 -20.31 -14.16
N GLY A 90 12.38 -20.20 -14.61
CA GLY A 90 12.76 -20.41 -16.01
C GLY A 90 12.25 -19.32 -16.98
N ILE A 91 12.19 -18.07 -16.52
CA ILE A 91 11.69 -16.92 -17.29
C ILE A 91 12.85 -16.07 -17.79
N THR A 92 12.80 -15.55 -19.02
CA THR A 92 13.80 -14.61 -19.56
C THR A 92 13.44 -13.15 -19.21
N PRO A 93 14.32 -12.37 -18.56
CA PRO A 93 14.08 -10.95 -18.31
C PRO A 93 13.98 -10.10 -19.59
N PRO A 94 13.16 -9.02 -19.62
CA PRO A 94 12.26 -8.55 -18.56
C PRO A 94 10.86 -9.15 -18.74
N GLY A 95 10.71 -10.47 -18.59
CA GLY A 95 9.42 -11.15 -18.71
C GLY A 95 8.41 -10.88 -17.57
N PHE A 96 8.75 -10.05 -16.58
CA PHE A 96 7.86 -9.68 -15.47
C PHE A 96 8.33 -8.41 -14.74
N ALA A 97 7.39 -7.75 -14.05
CA ALA A 97 7.63 -6.60 -13.18
C ALA A 97 7.50 -6.99 -11.70
N LEU A 98 8.15 -6.21 -10.82
CA LEU A 98 7.91 -6.29 -9.38
C LEU A 98 6.91 -5.22 -9.01
N GLU A 99 5.82 -5.63 -8.38
CA GLU A 99 4.76 -4.74 -7.94
C GLU A 99 4.57 -4.90 -6.44
N MET A 100 4.37 -3.77 -5.77
CA MET A 100 3.93 -3.75 -4.39
C MET A 100 2.41 -3.80 -4.40
N GLU A 101 1.87 -5.02 -4.45
CA GLU A 101 0.42 -5.19 -4.38
C GLU A 101 -0.08 -4.81 -2.97
N PRO A 102 -1.15 -4.00 -2.86
CA PRO A 102 -1.85 -3.88 -1.59
C PRO A 102 -2.37 -5.28 -1.21
N ILE A 103 -2.25 -5.64 0.07
CA ILE A 103 -2.84 -6.89 0.56
C ILE A 103 -4.37 -6.74 0.50
N THR A 104 -4.97 -7.17 -0.60
CA THR A 104 -6.42 -7.32 -0.76
C THR A 104 -6.81 -8.74 -0.34
N CYS A 105 -7.48 -8.83 0.81
CA CYS A 105 -8.12 -10.05 1.30
C CYS A 105 -9.60 -10.09 0.88
#